data_AF-A0A822EAZ5-F1
#
_entry.id   AF-A0A822EAZ5-F1
#
_cell.length_a   1.000
_cell.length_b   1.000
_cell.length_c   1.000
_cell.angle_alpha   90.00
_cell.angle_beta   90.00
_cell.angle_gamma   90.00
#
_symmetry.space_group_name_H-M   'P 1'
#
loop_
_entity.id
_entity.type
_entity.pdbx_description
1 polymer ?
#
loop_
_entity_poly.entity_id
_entity_poly.type
_entity_poly.pdbx_seq_one_letter_code
_entity_poly.pdbx_strand_id
1 'polypeptide(L)'
;FVLGKMSAIDLLREDSEAEKYVVQRLKNRAQLYRARIHPFNILVALETYKQGKGFKGKLQWQVNQQVKNTLEKAFYLSFKYVKPTNQRYLIGLDVSGSMSCGTINGSPSITPAVGSCAMCMVTVRTEPYAKVVAFSDRLIPVDYSKNTIL
;
A
#
# COMPACT_ATOMS: atom_id res chain seq x y z
N PHE A 1 -10.31 3.34 6.77
CA PHE A 1 -11.62 3.70 7.36
C PHE A 1 -11.76 5.18 7.73
N VAL A 2 -10.83 5.77 8.50
CA VAL A 2 -10.95 7.18 8.95
C VAL A 2 -11.02 8.19 7.78
N LEU A 3 -10.11 8.09 6.80
CA LEU A 3 -10.10 9.00 5.64
C LEU A 3 -11.38 8.94 4.81
N GLY A 4 -11.92 7.74 4.57
CA GLY A 4 -13.19 7.57 3.86
C GLY A 4 -14.36 8.20 4.59
N LYS A 5 -14.41 8.10 5.92
CA LYS A 5 -15.44 8.76 6.73
C LYS A 5 -15.32 10.29 6.69
N MET A 6 -14.10 10.83 6.74
CA MET A 6 -13.86 12.27 6.62
C MET A 6 -14.26 12.81 5.25
N SER A 7 -13.98 12.08 4.17
CA SER A 7 -14.46 12.44 2.82
C SER A 7 -15.97 12.32 2.69
N ALA A 8 -16.60 11.34 3.33
CA ALA A 8 -18.06 11.15 3.28
C ALA A 8 -18.87 12.26 3.96
N ILE A 9 -18.23 13.07 4.82
CA ILE A 9 -18.85 14.22 5.50
C ILE A 9 -18.34 15.55 4.93
N ASP A 10 -17.76 15.54 3.72
CA ASP A 10 -17.21 16.71 3.02
C ASP A 10 -16.16 17.49 3.81
N LEU A 11 -15.46 16.82 4.73
CA LEU A 11 -14.34 17.42 5.46
C LEU A 11 -13.10 17.51 4.56
N LEU A 12 -12.88 16.52 3.69
CA LEU A 12 -11.73 16.46 2.77
C LEU A 12 -12.07 16.96 1.36
N ARG A 13 -12.74 18.11 1.28
CA ARG A 13 -12.98 18.81 0.01
C ARG A 13 -11.67 19.31 -0.60
N GLU A 14 -11.64 19.45 -1.91
CA GLU A 14 -10.51 20.04 -2.63
C GLU A 14 -10.19 21.43 -2.08
N ASP A 15 -8.90 21.72 -1.90
CA ASP A 15 -8.34 22.96 -1.36
C ASP A 15 -8.76 23.33 0.07
N SER A 16 -9.44 22.42 0.79
CA SER A 16 -9.80 22.63 2.19
C SER A 16 -8.58 22.58 3.11
N GLU A 17 -8.64 23.32 4.23
CA GLU A 17 -7.59 23.29 5.24
C GLU A 17 -7.39 21.89 5.85
N ALA A 18 -8.46 21.11 5.96
CA ALA A 18 -8.39 19.73 6.43
C ALA A 18 -7.67 18.81 5.44
N GLU A 19 -7.89 18.97 4.13
CA GLU A 19 -7.11 18.25 3.10
C GLU A 19 -5.63 18.60 3.21
N LYS A 20 -5.28 19.89 3.25
CA LYS A 20 -3.88 20.35 3.38
C LYS A 20 -3.22 19.77 4.62
N TYR A 21 -3.92 19.79 5.76
CA TYR A 21 -3.45 19.22 7.01
C TYR A 21 -3.17 17.71 6.89
N VAL A 22 -4.12 16.93 6.35
CA VAL A 22 -3.96 15.48 6.15
C VAL A 22 -2.79 15.19 5.21
N VAL A 23 -2.70 15.90 4.09
CA VAL A 23 -1.62 15.77 3.11
C VAL A 23 -0.26 16.07 3.75
N GLN A 24 -0.17 17.12 4.56
CA GLN A 24 1.06 17.46 5.28
C GLN A 24 1.48 16.38 6.26
N ARG A 25 0.52 15.82 7.02
CA ARG A 25 0.78 14.71 7.97
C ARG A 25 1.24 13.44 7.25
N LEU A 26 0.60 13.07 6.15
CA LEU A 26 0.98 11.90 5.34
C LEU A 26 2.33 12.07 4.66
N LYS A 27 2.77 13.31 4.39
CA LYS A 27 4.12 13.61 3.87
C LYS A 27 5.17 13.66 4.98
N ASN A 28 4.79 13.76 6.25
CA ASN A 28 5.72 13.93 7.35
C ASN A 28 6.46 12.63 7.69
N ARG A 29 7.62 12.47 7.05
CA ARG A 29 8.54 11.35 7.19
C ARG A 29 8.88 10.98 8.64
N ALA A 30 9.23 11.96 9.46
CA ALA A 30 9.63 11.74 10.85
C ALA A 30 8.46 11.20 11.69
N GLN A 31 7.24 11.68 11.42
CA GLN A 31 6.05 11.20 12.12
C GLN A 31 5.67 9.79 11.71
N LEU A 32 5.72 9.47 10.40
CA LEU A 32 5.49 8.11 9.91
C LEU A 32 6.47 7.10 10.55
N TYR A 33 7.75 7.49 10.65
CA TYR A 33 8.78 6.69 11.29
C TYR A 33 8.53 6.49 12.79
N ARG A 34 8.28 7.58 13.53
CA ARG A 34 8.02 7.53 14.98
C ARG A 34 6.77 6.72 15.31
N ALA A 35 5.76 6.77 14.45
CA ALA A 35 4.53 6.00 14.59
C ALA A 35 4.69 4.52 14.18
N ARG A 36 5.87 4.10 13.67
CA ARG A 36 6.17 2.74 13.20
C ARG A 36 5.13 2.21 12.22
N ILE A 37 4.67 3.08 11.33
CA ILE A 37 3.65 2.71 10.34
C ILE A 37 4.31 1.83 9.28
N HIS A 38 3.96 0.54 9.30
CA HIS A 38 4.42 -0.40 8.30
C HIS A 38 3.82 -0.05 6.92
N PRO A 39 4.60 -0.17 5.81
CA PRO A 39 4.11 0.10 4.46
C PRO A 39 2.79 -0.59 4.11
N PHE A 40 2.62 -1.83 4.56
CA PHE A 40 1.38 -2.59 4.36
C PHE A 40 0.13 -1.88 4.90
N ASN A 41 0.24 -1.19 6.04
CA ASN A 41 -0.89 -0.44 6.61
C ASN A 41 -1.30 0.74 5.72
N ILE A 42 -0.32 1.38 5.07
CA ILE A 42 -0.56 2.46 4.12
C ILE A 42 -1.21 1.91 2.86
N LEU A 43 -0.78 0.75 2.38
CA LEU A 43 -1.39 0.08 1.22
C LEU A 43 -2.86 -0.27 1.50
N VAL A 44 -3.16 -0.85 2.66
CA VAL A 44 -4.55 -1.11 3.08
C VAL A 44 -5.36 0.18 3.10
N ALA A 45 -4.81 1.26 3.68
CA ALA A 45 -5.49 2.55 3.70
C ALA A 45 -5.72 3.12 2.30
N LEU A 46 -4.74 3.00 1.41
CA LEU A 46 -4.81 3.44 0.01
C LEU A 46 -5.90 2.69 -0.76
N GLU A 47 -5.82 1.36 -0.79
CA GLU A 47 -6.77 0.53 -1.52
C GLU A 47 -8.18 0.67 -0.97
N THR A 48 -8.34 0.74 0.35
CA THR A 48 -9.65 1.05 0.95
C THR A 48 -10.14 2.44 0.57
N TYR A 49 -9.29 3.47 0.56
CA TYR A 49 -9.72 4.83 0.22
C TYR A 49 -10.11 4.96 -1.26
N LYS A 50 -9.34 4.32 -2.17
CA LYS A 50 -9.59 4.28 -3.61
C LYS A 50 -10.95 3.69 -3.98
N GLN A 51 -11.50 2.79 -3.16
CA GLN A 51 -12.80 2.16 -3.43
C GLN A 51 -13.98 3.14 -3.41
N GLY A 52 -13.86 4.30 -2.74
CA GLY A 52 -14.96 5.27 -2.63
C GLY A 52 -16.17 4.80 -1.79
N LYS A 53 -16.08 3.63 -1.17
CA LYS A 53 -17.16 3.04 -0.36
C LYS A 53 -16.63 2.21 0.80
N GLY A 54 -17.39 2.20 1.89
CA GLY A 54 -17.09 1.39 3.06
C GLY A 54 -17.42 -0.08 2.83
N PHE A 55 -16.73 -0.97 3.53
CA PHE A 55 -17.02 -2.40 3.47
C PHE A 55 -18.36 -2.78 4.10
N LYS A 56 -18.70 -2.14 5.23
CA LYS A 56 -19.95 -2.37 5.95
C LYS A 56 -20.79 -1.09 5.92
N GLY A 57 -22.09 -1.24 5.65
CA GLY A 57 -23.06 -0.15 5.65
C GLY A 57 -23.13 0.62 4.33
N LYS A 58 -23.75 1.81 4.36
CA LYS A 58 -24.01 2.67 3.19
C LYS A 58 -22.98 3.80 3.02
N LEU A 59 -21.85 3.73 3.72
CA LEU A 59 -20.84 4.80 3.66
C LEU A 59 -20.24 4.85 2.26
N GLN A 60 -20.38 5.99 1.59
CA GLN A 60 -19.79 6.28 0.29
C GLN A 60 -19.13 7.66 0.37
N TRP A 61 -18.07 7.86 -0.42
CA TRP A 61 -17.38 9.14 -0.49
C TRP A 61 -16.80 9.34 -1.89
N GLN A 62 -16.64 10.61 -2.28
CA GLN A 62 -15.83 10.95 -3.43
C GLN A 62 -14.34 10.86 -3.07
N VAL A 63 -13.57 10.21 -3.93
CA VAL A 63 -12.13 10.02 -3.72
C VAL A 63 -11.40 11.31 -4.05
N ASN A 64 -10.85 11.95 -3.03
CA ASN A 64 -9.97 13.09 -3.21
C ASN A 64 -8.63 12.62 -3.81
N GLN A 65 -8.30 13.12 -5.01
CA GLN A 65 -7.11 12.69 -5.74
C GLN A 65 -5.81 13.09 -5.04
N GLN A 66 -5.77 14.25 -4.38
CA GLN A 66 -4.58 14.71 -3.68
C GLN A 66 -4.26 13.82 -2.48
N VAL A 67 -5.29 13.40 -1.73
CA VAL A 67 -5.13 12.45 -0.61
C VAL A 67 -4.67 11.08 -1.13
N LYS A 68 -5.30 10.56 -2.19
CA LYS A 68 -4.91 9.30 -2.84
C LYS A 68 -3.44 9.33 -3.29
N ASN A 69 -3.05 10.34 -4.06
CA ASN A 69 -1.69 10.49 -4.57
C ASN A 69 -0.66 10.65 -3.43
N THR A 70 -1.06 11.29 -2.34
CA THR A 70 -0.19 11.43 -1.17
C THR A 70 -0.03 10.12 -0.42
N LEU A 71 -1.08 9.29 -0.29
CA LEU A 71 -0.99 7.94 0.27
C LEU A 71 -0.07 7.04 -0.56
N GLU A 72 -0.15 7.10 -1.90
CA GLU A 72 0.77 6.37 -2.79
C GLU A 72 2.23 6.78 -2.54
N LYS A 73 2.51 8.08 -2.45
CA LYS A 73 3.86 8.56 -2.12
C LYS A 73 4.29 8.11 -0.73
N ALA A 74 3.40 8.16 0.26
CA ALA A 74 3.68 7.73 1.63
C ALA A 74 4.02 6.24 1.71
N PHE A 75 3.35 5.39 0.91
CA PHE A 75 3.65 3.96 0.79
C PHE A 75 5.10 3.74 0.39
N TYR A 76 5.56 4.37 -0.70
CA TYR A 76 6.96 4.25 -1.14
C TYR A 76 7.96 4.84 -0.16
N LEU A 77 7.63 5.96 0.49
CA LEU A 77 8.50 6.58 1.50
C LEU A 77 8.64 5.70 2.75
N SER A 78 7.62 4.92 3.08
CA SER A 78 7.63 4.07 4.28
C SER A 78 8.60 2.90 4.20
N PHE A 79 9.02 2.49 3.00
CA PHE A 79 10.00 1.41 2.81
C PHE A 79 11.34 1.71 3.49
N LYS A 80 11.78 2.97 3.51
CA LYS A 80 13.05 3.38 4.14
C LYS A 80 13.09 3.17 5.66
N TYR A 81 11.94 2.90 6.27
CA TYR A 81 11.81 2.73 7.72
C TYR A 81 11.81 1.26 8.15
N VAL A 82 11.74 0.35 7.18
CA VAL A 82 11.89 -1.08 7.45
C VAL A 82 13.38 -1.33 7.69
N LYS A 83 13.70 -1.89 8.86
CA LYS A 83 15.08 -2.21 9.21
C LYS A 83 15.54 -3.40 8.34
N PRO A 84 16.60 -3.24 7.53
CA PRO A 84 17.13 -4.35 6.75
C PRO A 84 17.75 -5.41 7.66
N THR A 85 17.67 -6.66 7.22
CA THR A 85 18.38 -7.79 7.82
C THR A 85 19.78 -7.97 7.21
N ASN A 86 20.01 -7.40 6.03
CA ASN A 86 21.24 -7.51 5.23
C ASN A 86 21.57 -8.93 4.77
N GLN A 87 20.54 -9.74 4.56
CA GLN A 87 20.70 -11.11 4.06
C GLN A 87 20.42 -11.20 2.55
N ARG A 88 20.66 -12.38 1.98
CA ARG A 88 20.35 -12.69 0.59
C ARG A 88 18.99 -13.36 0.52
N TYR A 89 18.06 -12.75 -0.22
CA TYR A 89 16.70 -13.24 -0.37
C TYR A 89 16.45 -13.80 -1.77
N LEU A 90 15.73 -14.91 -1.84
CA LEU A 90 15.00 -15.36 -3.02
C LEU A 90 13.50 -15.30 -2.66
N ILE A 91 12.74 -14.54 -3.42
CA ILE A 91 11.30 -14.34 -3.20
C ILE A 91 10.57 -15.04 -4.35
N GLY A 92 9.77 -16.04 -4.01
CA GLY A 92 8.82 -16.66 -4.93
C GLY A 92 7.44 -16.03 -4.78
N LEU A 93 6.93 -15.44 -5.85
CA LEU A 93 5.56 -14.92 -5.93
C LEU A 93 4.66 -15.98 -6.57
N ASP A 94 3.68 -16.46 -5.82
CA ASP A 94 2.59 -17.26 -6.39
C ASP A 94 1.73 -16.34 -7.27
N VAL A 95 1.57 -16.70 -8.54
CA VAL A 95 0.73 -16.00 -9.53
C VAL A 95 -0.41 -16.87 -10.04
N SER A 96 -0.72 -17.97 -9.35
CA SER A 96 -1.85 -18.83 -9.66
C SER A 96 -3.20 -18.10 -9.49
N GLY A 97 -4.24 -18.60 -10.15
CA GLY A 97 -5.56 -17.96 -10.13
C GLY A 97 -6.14 -17.78 -8.71
N SER A 98 -5.79 -18.66 -7.76
CA SER A 98 -6.24 -18.55 -6.36
C SER A 98 -5.77 -17.24 -5.70
N MET A 99 -4.66 -16.65 -6.15
CA MET A 99 -4.10 -15.40 -5.63
C MET A 99 -4.96 -14.18 -5.95
N SER A 100 -5.87 -14.28 -6.91
CA SER A 100 -6.88 -13.26 -7.20
C SER A 100 -8.13 -13.39 -6.32
N CYS A 101 -8.27 -14.50 -5.57
CA CYS A 101 -9.44 -14.82 -4.78
C CYS A 101 -9.20 -14.57 -3.28
N GLY A 102 -10.23 -14.08 -2.61
CA GLY A 102 -10.21 -13.85 -1.16
C GLY A 102 -9.64 -12.50 -0.76
N THR A 103 -9.56 -12.32 0.56
CA THR A 103 -9.20 -11.05 1.19
C THR A 103 -8.19 -11.32 2.28
N ILE A 104 -7.14 -10.53 2.36
CA ILE A 104 -6.11 -10.70 3.39
C ILE A 104 -6.32 -9.73 4.55
N ASN A 105 -6.00 -10.17 5.76
CA ASN A 105 -6.06 -9.35 6.97
C ASN A 105 -7.44 -8.70 7.22
N GLY A 106 -8.52 -9.37 6.82
CA GLY A 106 -9.89 -8.84 6.89
C GLY A 106 -10.11 -7.56 6.06
N SER A 107 -9.16 -7.21 5.18
CA SER A 107 -9.26 -6.08 4.27
C SER A 107 -9.84 -6.55 2.94
N PRO A 108 -11.07 -6.15 2.60
CA PRO A 108 -11.73 -6.54 1.36
C PRO A 108 -11.13 -5.86 0.13
N SER A 109 -10.22 -4.92 0.35
CA SER A 109 -9.56 -4.16 -0.70
C SER A 109 -8.25 -4.79 -1.16
N ILE A 110 -7.77 -5.84 -0.50
CA ILE A 110 -6.48 -6.45 -0.83
C ILE A 110 -6.63 -7.96 -1.05
N THR A 111 -6.33 -8.39 -2.26
CA THR A 111 -6.20 -9.80 -2.63
C THR A 111 -4.84 -10.36 -2.19
N PRO A 112 -4.70 -11.69 -2.07
CA PRO A 112 -3.40 -12.31 -1.82
C PRO A 112 -2.30 -11.86 -2.79
N ALA A 113 -2.62 -11.71 -4.08
CA ALA A 113 -1.71 -11.23 -5.12
C ALA A 113 -1.16 -9.82 -4.81
N VAL A 114 -2.04 -8.88 -4.43
CA VAL A 114 -1.62 -7.50 -4.12
C VAL A 114 -0.79 -7.48 -2.84
N GLY A 115 -1.18 -8.25 -1.82
CA GLY A 115 -0.44 -8.32 -0.57
C GLY A 115 0.95 -8.95 -0.71
N SER A 116 1.06 -10.05 -1.43
CA SER A 116 2.34 -10.74 -1.68
C SER A 116 3.28 -9.86 -2.49
N CYS A 117 2.77 -9.19 -3.53
CA CYS A 117 3.54 -8.25 -4.34
C CYS A 117 4.04 -7.06 -3.52
N ALA A 118 3.19 -6.50 -2.64
CA ALA A 118 3.58 -5.41 -1.77
C ALA A 118 4.69 -5.82 -0.78
N MET A 119 4.60 -6.99 -0.17
CA MET A 119 5.65 -7.51 0.72
C MET A 119 6.94 -7.82 -0.03
N CYS A 120 6.83 -8.38 -1.25
CA CYS A 120 7.97 -8.58 -2.14
C CYS A 120 8.67 -7.24 -2.41
N MET A 121 7.92 -6.20 -2.76
CA MET A 121 8.48 -4.89 -3.05
C MET A 121 9.14 -4.23 -1.83
N VAL A 122 8.58 -4.42 -0.64
CA VAL A 122 9.21 -3.99 0.62
C VAL A 122 10.57 -4.65 0.77
N THR A 123 10.65 -5.98 0.64
CA THR A 123 11.90 -6.73 0.79
C THR A 123 12.92 -6.33 -0.27
N VAL A 124 12.51 -6.26 -1.53
CA VAL A 124 13.36 -5.87 -2.67
C VAL A 124 13.99 -4.48 -2.50
N ARG A 125 13.23 -3.52 -1.96
CA ARG A 125 13.70 -2.15 -1.77
C ARG A 125 14.46 -1.93 -0.47
N THR A 126 14.31 -2.84 0.49
CA THR A 126 14.98 -2.76 1.80
C THR A 126 16.29 -3.54 1.82
N GLU A 127 16.31 -4.72 1.22
CA GLU A 127 17.46 -5.62 1.25
C GLU A 127 18.46 -5.31 0.11
N PRO A 128 19.77 -5.46 0.37
CA PRO A 128 20.79 -5.22 -0.64
C PRO A 128 20.71 -6.25 -1.78
N TYR A 129 20.36 -7.51 -1.45
CA TYR A 129 20.32 -8.63 -2.38
C TYR A 129 18.99 -9.36 -2.29
N ALA A 130 18.13 -9.16 -3.29
CA ALA A 130 16.88 -9.90 -3.45
C ALA A 130 16.74 -10.35 -4.91
N LYS A 131 16.41 -11.61 -5.13
CA LYS A 131 15.98 -12.12 -6.44
C LYS A 131 14.50 -12.46 -6.37
N VAL A 132 13.74 -12.13 -7.40
CA VAL A 132 12.30 -12.41 -7.47
C VAL A 132 12.03 -13.37 -8.62
N VAL A 133 11.21 -14.36 -8.34
CA VAL A 133 10.68 -15.31 -9.33
C VAL A 133 9.17 -15.40 -9.13
N ALA A 134 8.42 -15.60 -10.20
CA ALA A 134 7.00 -15.91 -10.15
C ALA A 134 6.80 -17.40 -10.40
N PHE A 135 5.80 -18.00 -9.77
CA PHE A 135 5.47 -19.41 -9.99
C PHE A 135 3.97 -19.66 -10.05
N SER A 136 3.58 -20.58 -10.92
CA SER A 136 2.26 -21.21 -11.02
C SER A 136 2.45 -22.67 -11.43
N ASP A 137 2.12 -23.02 -12.66
CA ASP A 137 2.48 -24.27 -13.35
C ASP A 137 3.97 -24.32 -13.75
N ARG A 138 4.63 -23.16 -13.84
CA ARG A 138 6.05 -23.02 -14.21
C ARG A 138 6.70 -21.91 -13.39
N LEU A 139 8.03 -21.95 -13.30
CA LEU A 139 8.81 -20.91 -12.65
C LEU A 139 9.34 -19.92 -13.70
N ILE A 140 9.01 -18.65 -13.52
CA ILE A 140 9.33 -17.57 -14.46
C ILE A 140 10.16 -16.52 -13.72
N PRO A 141 11.34 -16.12 -14.22
CA PRO A 141 12.08 -15.01 -13.64
C PRO A 141 11.27 -13.71 -13.79
N VAL A 142 11.20 -12.93 -12.72
CA VAL A 142 10.56 -11.61 -12.77
C VAL A 142 11.66 -10.57 -12.88
N ASP A 143 11.78 -9.95 -14.06
CA ASP A 143 12.59 -8.76 -14.21
C ASP A 143 11.86 -7.58 -13.59
N TYR A 144 12.47 -7.02 -12.55
CA TYR A 144 11.96 -5.82 -11.90
C TYR A 144 13.09 -4.80 -11.78
N SER A 145 12.76 -3.54 -12.01
CA SER A 145 13.62 -2.41 -11.65
C SER A 145 13.25 -1.98 -10.24
N LYS A 146 14.24 -1.57 -9.42
CA LYS A 146 13.96 -0.96 -8.10
C LYS A 146 13.04 0.28 -8.20
N ASN A 147 12.91 0.87 -9.40
CA ASN A 147 12.04 2.00 -9.69
C ASN A 147 10.64 1.63 -10.18
N THR A 148 10.30 0.35 -10.39
CA THR A 148 8.96 -0.06 -10.82
C THR A 148 7.92 0.37 -9.79
N ILE A 149 6.79 0.93 -10.24
CA ILE A 149 5.68 1.42 -9.42
C ILE A 149 4.54 0.39 -9.54
N LEU A 150 3.84 0.08 -8.44
CA LEU A 150 2.58 -0.69 -8.42
C LEU A 150 1.45 0.04 -9.15
#